data_AF-A0A534N142-F1
#
_entry.id   AF-A0A534N142-F1
#
_cell.length_a   1.000
_cell.length_b   1.000
_cell.length_c   1.000
_cell.angle_alpha   90.00
_cell.angle_beta   90.00
_cell.angle_gamma   90.00
#
_symmetry.space_group_name_H-M   'P 1'
#
loop_
_entity.id
_entity.type
_entity.pdbx_description
1 polymer ?
#
loop_
_entity_poly.entity_id
_entity_poly.type
_entity_poly.pdbx_seq_one_letter_code
_entity_poly.pdbx_strand_id
1 'polypeptide(L)'
;EPVLLLDQNRALWDRVLIGRGLAALEWVEKLDGARGPYALQAAIAACHARARTPEETDWTRIAALYRDLAQVSPSPVVELNRAVAVGMASGPAAGLELVDALLPEPSLAGYHLLPSVRGDLLAKLGRLEEAVKEFQRAASLTKNARERKLLLERAAACARGEAPPR
;
A
#
# COMPACT_ATOMS: atom_id res chain seq x y z
N GLU A 1 17.21 7.55 -7.06
CA GLU A 1 16.12 7.84 -6.09
C GLU A 1 15.36 6.55 -5.82
N PRO A 2 14.54 6.44 -4.76
CA PRO A 2 13.60 5.31 -4.65
C PRO A 2 12.65 5.32 -5.85
N VAL A 3 12.29 4.13 -6.37
CA VAL A 3 11.28 3.97 -7.42
C VAL A 3 10.04 3.32 -6.78
N LEU A 4 8.92 4.03 -6.79
CA LEU A 4 7.68 3.50 -6.22
C LEU A 4 7.16 2.30 -7.00
N LEU A 5 6.39 1.45 -6.32
CA LEU A 5 5.86 0.20 -6.89
C LEU A 5 5.06 0.41 -8.20
N LEU A 6 4.34 1.53 -8.31
CA LEU A 6 3.56 1.86 -9.52
C LEU A 6 4.42 2.43 -10.64
N ASP A 7 5.63 2.90 -10.35
CA ASP A 7 6.53 3.51 -11.35
C ASP A 7 7.65 2.54 -11.76
N GLN A 8 7.68 1.34 -11.18
CA GLN A 8 8.63 0.30 -11.55
C GLN A 8 8.36 -0.23 -12.96
N ASN A 9 9.40 -0.29 -13.78
CA ASN A 9 9.35 -1.00 -15.05
C ASN A 9 9.30 -2.52 -14.82
N ARG A 10 8.10 -3.09 -14.88
CA ARG A 10 7.86 -4.53 -14.66
C ARG A 10 8.44 -5.43 -15.76
N ALA A 11 8.90 -4.88 -16.89
CA ALA A 11 9.64 -5.64 -17.89
C ALA A 11 11.03 -6.05 -17.39
N LEU A 12 11.58 -5.35 -16.40
CA LEU A 12 12.87 -5.66 -15.78
C LEU A 12 12.76 -6.69 -14.65
N TRP A 13 11.54 -7.12 -14.30
CA TRP A 13 11.35 -8.13 -13.26
C TRP A 13 11.74 -9.52 -13.77
N ASP A 14 12.41 -10.30 -12.93
CA ASP A 14 12.88 -11.64 -13.29
C ASP A 14 11.70 -12.61 -13.47
N ARG A 15 11.41 -12.93 -14.73
CA ARG A 15 10.30 -13.82 -15.11
C ARG A 15 10.51 -15.26 -14.67
N VAL A 16 11.76 -15.71 -14.53
CA VAL A 16 12.07 -17.06 -14.06
C VAL A 16 11.77 -17.17 -12.57
N LEU A 17 12.19 -16.19 -11.77
CA LEU A 17 11.89 -16.15 -10.34
C LEU A 17 10.39 -15.98 -10.07
N ILE A 18 9.70 -15.13 -10.85
CA ILE A 18 8.24 -15.00 -10.78
C ILE A 18 7.57 -16.34 -11.07
N GLY A 19 7.95 -17.01 -12.16
CA GLY A 19 7.37 -18.31 -12.53
C GLY A 19 7.55 -19.36 -11.43
N ARG A 20 8.73 -19.41 -10.79
CA ARG A 20 8.99 -20.31 -9.64
C ARG A 20 8.11 -19.98 -8.44
N GLY A 21 7.95 -18.70 -8.10
CA GLY A 21 7.09 -18.26 -7.00
C GLY A 21 5.62 -18.61 -7.25
N LEU A 22 5.13 -18.43 -8.47
CA LEU A 22 3.76 -18.80 -8.85
C LEU A 22 3.54 -20.31 -8.79
N ALA A 23 4.49 -21.12 -9.27
CA ALA A 23 4.40 -22.58 -9.18
C ALA A 23 4.41 -23.07 -7.73
N ALA A 24 5.19 -22.44 -6.85
CA ALA A 24 5.18 -22.76 -5.42
C ALA A 24 3.83 -22.43 -4.78
N LEU A 25 3.20 -21.30 -5.16
CA LEU A 25 1.88 -20.92 -4.68
C LEU A 25 0.80 -21.93 -5.11
N GLU A 26 0.81 -22.35 -6.38
CA GLU A 26 -0.09 -23.40 -6.89
C GLU A 26 0.10 -24.73 -6.14
N TRP A 27 1.33 -25.04 -5.72
CA TRP A 27 1.61 -26.24 -4.94
C TRP A 27 1.02 -26.16 -3.53
N VAL A 28 1.13 -25.01 -2.87
CA VAL A 28 0.51 -24.77 -1.55
C VAL A 28 -1.01 -24.86 -1.62
N GLU A 29 -1.64 -24.37 -2.69
CA GLU A 29 -3.09 -24.50 -2.91
C GLU A 29 -3.53 -25.96 -2.99
N LYS A 30 -2.75 -26.82 -3.66
CA LYS A 30 -3.02 -28.27 -3.75
C LYS A 30 -2.89 -29.01 -2.41
N LEU A 31 -2.15 -28.44 -1.46
CA LEU A 31 -1.95 -28.99 -0.12
C LEU A 31 -2.94 -28.42 0.90
N ASP A 32 -3.99 -27.72 0.46
CA ASP A 32 -4.96 -27.02 1.32
C ASP A 32 -4.34 -25.97 2.25
N GLY A 33 -3.13 -25.49 1.92
CA GLY A 33 -2.39 -24.50 2.69
C GLY A 33 -2.72 -23.04 2.34
N ALA A 34 -3.65 -22.82 1.41
CA ALA A 34 -3.93 -21.50 0.80
C ALA A 34 -4.35 -20.42 1.81
N ARG A 35 -4.85 -20.83 3.00
CA ARG A 35 -5.34 -19.92 4.05
C ARG A 35 -4.28 -19.51 5.07
N GLY A 36 -3.06 -20.05 4.99
CA GLY A 36 -1.97 -19.65 5.88
C GLY A 36 -1.52 -18.21 5.63
N PRO A 37 -1.03 -17.48 6.65
CA PRO A 37 -0.64 -16.08 6.51
C PRO A 37 0.41 -15.86 5.41
N TYR A 38 1.39 -16.77 5.28
CA TYR A 38 2.39 -16.69 4.22
C TYR A 38 1.83 -16.99 2.83
N ALA A 39 0.85 -17.89 2.71
CA ALA A 39 0.19 -18.17 1.44
C ALA A 39 -0.63 -16.96 0.96
N LEU A 40 -1.33 -16.29 1.87
CA LEU A 40 -2.08 -15.07 1.59
C LEU A 40 -1.16 -13.90 1.21
N GLN A 41 -0.04 -13.71 1.93
CA GLN A 41 0.99 -12.73 1.57
C GLN A 41 1.60 -13.01 0.19
N ALA A 42 1.90 -14.29 -0.10
CA ALA A 42 2.41 -14.71 -1.40
C ALA A 42 1.37 -14.48 -2.51
N ALA A 43 0.07 -14.72 -2.24
CA ALA A 43 -1.01 -14.44 -3.18
C ALA A 43 -1.16 -12.94 -3.48
N ILE A 44 -0.96 -12.06 -2.48
CA ILE A 44 -0.94 -10.60 -2.67
C ILE A 44 0.22 -10.22 -3.59
N ALA A 45 1.43 -10.71 -3.30
CA ALA A 45 2.60 -10.47 -4.16
C ALA A 45 2.40 -11.02 -5.58
N ALA A 46 1.76 -12.18 -5.72
CA ALA A 46 1.45 -12.80 -7.01
C ALA A 46 0.50 -11.94 -7.86
N CYS A 47 -0.42 -11.19 -7.26
CA CYS A 47 -1.29 -10.26 -7.99
C CYS A 47 -0.46 -9.16 -8.67
N HIS A 48 0.54 -8.59 -7.98
CA HIS A 48 1.48 -7.66 -8.58
C HIS A 48 2.34 -8.31 -9.66
N ALA A 49 2.91 -9.49 -9.38
CA ALA A 49 3.83 -10.19 -10.28
C ALA A 49 3.18 -10.65 -11.60
N ARG A 50 1.88 -10.96 -11.59
CA ARG A 50 1.11 -11.37 -12.77
C ARG A 50 0.78 -10.20 -13.69
N ALA A 51 0.55 -9.01 -13.13
CA ALA A 51 0.18 -7.82 -13.88
C ALA A 51 1.41 -7.24 -14.62
N ARG A 52 1.30 -7.08 -15.94
CA ARG A 52 2.41 -6.61 -16.80
C ARG A 52 2.62 -5.11 -16.68
N THR A 53 1.54 -4.38 -16.39
CA THR A 53 1.60 -2.95 -16.05
C THR A 53 0.97 -2.69 -14.68
N PRO A 54 1.25 -1.53 -14.06
CA PRO A 54 0.60 -1.11 -12.81
C PRO A 54 -0.93 -1.14 -12.89
N GLU A 55 -1.51 -0.74 -14.01
CA GLU A 55 -2.95 -0.61 -14.24
C GLU A 55 -3.65 -1.98 -14.30
N GLU A 56 -2.95 -3.02 -14.74
CA GLU A 56 -3.46 -4.40 -14.78
C GLU A 56 -3.50 -5.08 -13.40
N THR A 57 -3.06 -4.40 -12.34
CA THR A 57 -3.00 -4.99 -11.00
C THR A 57 -4.41 -5.20 -10.45
N ASP A 58 -4.75 -6.45 -10.10
CA ASP A 58 -6.06 -6.81 -9.54
C ASP A 58 -6.19 -6.36 -8.07
N TRP A 59 -6.51 -5.07 -7.89
CA TRP A 59 -6.68 -4.46 -6.58
C TRP A 59 -7.88 -5.01 -5.82
N THR A 60 -8.94 -5.43 -6.51
CA THR A 60 -10.11 -6.06 -5.89
C THR A 60 -9.72 -7.38 -5.22
N ARG A 61 -8.92 -8.21 -5.89
CA ARG A 61 -8.37 -9.44 -5.30
C ARG A 61 -7.40 -9.15 -4.17
N ILE A 62 -6.51 -8.16 -4.32
CA ILE A 62 -5.58 -7.78 -3.24
C ILE A 62 -6.35 -7.34 -1.98
N ALA A 63 -7.41 -6.54 -2.13
CA ALA A 63 -8.25 -6.12 -1.01
C ALA A 63 -8.94 -7.30 -0.32
N ALA A 64 -9.44 -8.28 -1.10
CA ALA A 64 -10.01 -9.51 -0.57
C ALA A 64 -8.97 -10.35 0.19
N LEU A 65 -7.76 -10.51 -0.35
CA LEU A 65 -6.68 -11.24 0.29
C LEU A 65 -6.22 -10.59 1.59
N TYR A 66 -6.15 -9.25 1.64
CA TYR A 66 -5.83 -8.54 2.88
C TYR A 66 -6.92 -8.70 3.95
N ARG A 67 -8.20 -8.71 3.56
CA ARG A 67 -9.31 -9.01 4.49
C ARG A 67 -9.15 -10.41 5.07
N ASP A 68 -8.85 -11.40 4.25
CA ASP A 68 -8.67 -12.77 4.71
C ASP A 68 -7.40 -12.90 5.57
N LEU A 69 -6.32 -12.19 5.21
CA LEU A 69 -5.09 -12.13 5.99
C LEU A 69 -5.30 -11.51 7.38
N ALA A 70 -6.10 -10.44 7.47
CA ALA A 70 -6.42 -9.80 8.73
C ALA A 70 -7.19 -10.72 9.69
N GLN A 71 -7.97 -11.67 9.17
CA GLN A 71 -8.66 -12.66 10.00
C GLN A 71 -7.71 -13.68 10.63
N VAL A 72 -6.71 -14.15 9.86
CA VAL A 72 -5.78 -15.20 10.32
C VAL A 72 -4.52 -14.62 10.98
N SER A 73 -4.20 -13.36 10.74
CA SER A 73 -3.07 -12.63 11.30
C SER A 73 -3.46 -11.17 11.58
N PRO A 74 -4.24 -10.92 12.65
CA PRO A 74 -4.69 -9.58 13.01
C PRO A 74 -3.50 -8.66 13.29
N SER A 75 -3.42 -7.55 12.57
CA SER A 75 -2.36 -6.55 12.74
C SER A 75 -2.81 -5.20 12.19
N PRO A 76 -2.58 -4.09 12.92
CA PRO A 76 -2.85 -2.74 12.42
C PRO A 76 -2.09 -2.41 11.13
N VAL A 77 -0.91 -3.01 10.91
CA VAL A 77 -0.15 -2.85 9.66
C VAL A 77 -0.84 -3.58 8.50
N VAL A 78 -1.42 -4.75 8.75
CA VAL A 78 -2.21 -5.48 7.75
C VAL A 78 -3.47 -4.71 7.39
N GLU A 79 -4.17 -4.13 8.37
CA GLU A 79 -5.34 -3.26 8.13
C GLU A 79 -4.98 -1.98 7.38
N LEU A 80 -3.84 -1.34 7.69
CA LEU A 80 -3.38 -0.17 6.93
C LEU A 80 -3.12 -0.53 5.46
N ASN A 81 -2.46 -1.66 5.20
CA ASN A 81 -2.24 -2.14 3.83
C ASN A 81 -3.56 -2.51 3.13
N ARG A 82 -4.52 -3.08 3.87
CA ARG A 82 -5.89 -3.32 3.36
C ARG A 82 -6.56 -2.02 2.93
N ALA A 83 -6.41 -0.95 3.72
CA ALA A 83 -6.97 0.35 3.40
C ALA A 83 -6.41 0.93 2.09
N VAL A 84 -5.11 0.76 1.83
CA VAL A 84 -4.49 1.11 0.53
C VAL A 84 -5.13 0.30 -0.59
N ALA A 85 -5.24 -1.02 -0.44
CA ALA A 85 -5.82 -1.89 -1.47
C ALA A 85 -7.28 -1.54 -1.78
N VAL A 86 -8.08 -1.25 -0.75
CA VAL A 86 -9.46 -0.78 -0.90
C VAL A 86 -9.50 0.59 -1.58
N GLY A 87 -8.61 1.51 -1.22
CA GLY A 87 -8.48 2.81 -1.88
C GLY A 87 -8.18 2.71 -3.37
N MET A 88 -7.40 1.71 -3.77
CA MET A 88 -7.08 1.44 -5.18
C MET A 88 -8.21 0.72 -5.93
N ALA A 89 -8.95 -0.18 -5.25
CA ALA A 89 -10.03 -0.96 -5.86
C ALA A 89 -11.36 -0.21 -5.96
N SER A 90 -11.71 0.52 -4.90
CA SER A 90 -13.03 1.14 -4.71
C SER A 90 -12.97 2.67 -4.62
N GLY A 91 -11.78 3.25 -4.79
CA GLY A 91 -11.55 4.69 -4.78
C GLY A 91 -11.06 5.24 -3.44
N PRO A 92 -10.43 6.43 -3.46
CA PRO A 92 -9.68 6.95 -2.31
C PRO A 92 -10.53 7.25 -1.08
N ALA A 93 -11.83 7.54 -1.24
CA ALA A 93 -12.75 7.74 -0.12
C ALA A 93 -12.92 6.47 0.74
N ALA A 94 -13.13 5.32 0.10
CA ALA A 94 -13.29 4.04 0.82
C ALA A 94 -12.01 3.62 1.55
N GLY A 95 -10.84 3.90 0.96
CA GLY A 95 -9.56 3.70 1.65
C GLY A 95 -9.39 4.63 2.84
N LEU A 96 -9.80 5.90 2.70
CA LEU A 96 -9.64 6.91 3.75
C LEU A 96 -10.48 6.59 4.99
N GLU A 97 -11.71 6.10 4.82
CA GLU A 97 -12.55 5.64 5.94
C GLU A 97 -11.86 4.58 6.79
N LEU A 98 -11.20 3.61 6.15
CA LEU A 98 -10.46 2.56 6.83
C LEU A 98 -9.20 3.09 7.52
N VAL A 99 -8.49 4.04 6.91
CA VAL A 99 -7.33 4.70 7.52
C VAL A 99 -7.74 5.53 8.74
N ASP A 100 -8.84 6.27 8.64
CA ASP A 100 -9.34 7.12 9.72
C ASP A 100 -9.74 6.27 10.95
N ALA A 101 -10.27 5.06 10.74
CA ALA A 101 -10.55 4.10 11.81
C ALA A 101 -9.28 3.60 12.55
N LEU A 102 -8.11 3.70 11.92
CA LEU A 102 -6.81 3.31 12.51
C LEU A 102 -6.13 4.45 13.28
N LEU A 103 -6.61 5.69 13.19
CA LEU A 103 -6.01 6.83 13.89
C LEU A 103 -5.92 6.68 15.41
N PRO A 104 -6.89 6.05 16.11
CA PRO A 104 -6.81 5.85 17.56
C PRO A 104 -5.84 4.73 17.98
N GLU A 105 -5.32 3.93 17.05
CA GLU A 105 -4.51 2.74 17.35
C GLU A 105 -3.12 3.12 17.91
N PRO A 106 -2.83 2.84 19.20
CA PRO A 106 -1.60 3.30 19.84
C PRO A 106 -0.33 2.74 19.20
N SER A 107 -0.39 1.51 18.69
CA SER A 107 0.76 0.86 18.04
C SER A 107 1.19 1.54 16.74
N LEU A 108 0.31 2.34 16.13
CA LEU A 108 0.59 3.11 14.91
C LEU A 108 0.95 4.57 15.17
N ALA A 109 0.92 5.06 16.42
CA ALA A 109 1.12 6.48 16.73
C ALA A 109 2.47 7.04 16.23
N GLY A 110 3.53 6.22 16.28
CA GLY A 110 4.86 6.54 15.76
C GLY A 110 5.15 6.02 14.35
N TYR A 111 4.17 5.41 13.69
CA TYR A 111 4.36 4.74 12.41
C TYR A 111 4.11 5.71 11.25
N HIS A 112 5.19 6.22 10.66
CA HIS A 112 5.14 7.26 9.61
C HIS A 112 4.29 6.89 8.38
N LEU A 113 4.06 5.60 8.09
CA LEU A 113 3.25 5.18 6.94
C LEU A 113 1.76 5.46 7.15
N LEU A 114 1.24 5.49 8.38
CA LEU A 114 -0.16 5.82 8.63
C LEU A 114 -0.52 7.24 8.13
N PRO A 115 0.16 8.31 8.58
CA PRO A 115 -0.08 9.65 8.03
C PRO A 115 0.34 9.77 6.55
N SER A 116 1.35 9.03 6.09
CA SER A 116 1.72 9.03 4.66
C SER A 116 0.58 8.53 3.76
N VAL A 117 -0.01 7.38 4.09
CA VAL A 117 -1.14 6.79 3.36
C VAL A 117 -2.37 7.70 3.44
N ARG A 118 -2.66 8.25 4.63
CA ARG A 118 -3.75 9.21 4.80
C ARG A 118 -3.59 10.42 3.90
N GLY A 119 -2.39 11.00 3.86
CA GLY A 119 -2.05 12.14 2.99
C GLY A 119 -2.22 11.83 1.50
N ASP A 120 -1.84 10.64 1.04
CA ASP A 120 -2.02 10.20 -0.36
C ASP A 120 -3.50 10.16 -0.75
N LEU A 121 -4.34 9.57 0.10
CA LEU A 121 -5.79 9.44 -0.15
C LEU A 121 -6.48 10.81 -0.12
N LEU A 122 -6.12 11.67 0.84
CA LEU A 122 -6.62 13.04 0.92
C LEU A 122 -6.25 13.86 -0.33
N ALA A 123 -5.00 13.74 -0.80
CA ALA A 123 -4.55 14.43 -2.00
C ALA A 123 -5.34 13.96 -3.24
N LYS A 124 -5.58 12.65 -3.38
CA LYS A 124 -6.42 12.09 -4.45
C LYS A 124 -7.88 12.55 -4.40
N LEU A 125 -8.37 12.97 -3.23
CA LEU A 125 -9.70 13.54 -3.04
C LEU A 125 -9.72 15.09 -3.19
N GLY A 126 -8.59 15.72 -3.49
CA GLY A 126 -8.47 17.18 -3.55
C GLY A 126 -8.46 17.88 -2.18
N ARG A 127 -8.39 17.14 -1.07
CA ARG A 127 -8.32 17.67 0.31
C ARG A 127 -6.87 18.06 0.66
N LEU A 128 -6.32 18.98 -0.13
CA LEU A 128 -4.88 19.27 -0.14
C LEU A 128 -4.35 19.84 1.18
N GLU A 129 -5.10 20.71 1.86
CA GLU A 129 -4.68 21.29 3.15
C GLU A 129 -4.48 20.22 4.23
N GLU A 130 -5.34 19.21 4.24
CA GLU A 130 -5.22 18.08 5.15
C GLU A 130 -4.06 17.17 4.74
N ALA A 131 -3.90 16.93 3.44
CA ALA A 131 -2.79 16.14 2.91
C ALA A 131 -1.42 16.76 3.28
N VAL A 132 -1.27 18.09 3.23
CA VAL A 132 -0.06 18.81 3.67
C VAL A 132 0.30 18.45 5.11
N LYS A 133 -0.68 18.54 6.02
CA LYS A 133 -0.47 18.26 7.46
C LYS A 133 -0.04 16.82 7.69
N GLU A 134 -0.66 15.87 6.98
CA GLU A 134 -0.34 14.45 7.10
C GLU A 134 1.04 14.12 6.53
N PHE A 135 1.42 14.66 5.36
CA PHE A 135 2.76 14.44 4.84
C PHE A 135 3.86 15.05 5.72
N GLN A 136 3.62 16.24 6.29
CA GLN A 136 4.54 16.85 7.26
C GLN A 136 4.67 15.99 8.53
N ARG A 137 3.56 15.43 9.03
CA ARG A 137 3.57 14.50 10.16
C ARG A 137 4.31 13.21 9.83
N ALA A 138 4.11 12.63 8.65
CA ALA A 138 4.86 11.46 8.20
C ALA A 138 6.38 11.76 8.13
N ALA A 139 6.75 12.93 7.61
CA ALA A 139 8.14 13.36 7.50
C ALA A 139 8.83 13.56 8.87
N SER A 140 8.08 13.96 9.91
CA SER A 140 8.63 14.10 11.26
C SER A 140 8.87 12.76 11.97
N LEU A 141 8.15 11.71 11.57
CA LEU A 141 8.21 10.39 12.19
C LEU A 141 9.25 9.44 11.57
N THR A 142 9.60 9.61 10.28
CA THR A 142 10.63 8.77 9.65
C THR A 142 12.04 9.20 10.04
N LYS A 143 12.93 8.22 10.23
CA LYS A 143 14.38 8.42 10.42
C LYS A 143 15.16 8.32 9.11
N ASN A 144 14.51 7.92 8.01
CA ASN A 144 15.14 7.80 6.71
C ASN A 144 15.13 9.16 5.99
N ALA A 145 16.31 9.73 5.75
CA ALA A 145 16.45 11.04 5.12
C ALA A 145 15.82 11.11 3.71
N ARG A 146 15.80 10.00 2.95
CA ARG A 146 15.20 9.96 1.61
C ARG A 146 13.69 9.94 1.65
N GLU A 147 13.10 9.14 2.55
CA GLU A 147 11.65 9.15 2.79
C GLU A 147 11.20 10.52 3.29
N ARG A 148 11.93 11.11 4.24
CA ARG A 148 11.64 12.46 4.75
C ARG A 148 11.62 13.50 3.63
N LYS A 149 12.62 13.47 2.75
CA LYS A 149 12.70 14.38 1.60
C LYS A 149 11.47 14.22 0.69
N LEU A 150 11.14 12.99 0.29
CA LEU A 150 9.98 12.70 -0.57
C LEU A 150 8.67 13.18 0.08
N LEU A 151 8.47 12.93 1.37
CA LEU A 151 7.26 13.35 2.09
C LEU A 151 7.15 14.89 2.15
N LEU A 152 8.25 15.60 2.36
CA LEU A 152 8.26 17.08 2.33
C LEU A 152 7.99 17.63 0.92
N GLU A 153 8.49 16.98 -0.13
CA GLU A 153 8.20 17.34 -1.52
C GLU A 153 6.70 17.14 -1.85
N ARG A 154 6.10 16.04 -1.38
CA ARG A 154 4.67 15.78 -1.48
C ARG A 154 3.83 16.82 -0.74
N ALA A 155 4.24 17.22 0.46
CA ALA A 155 3.61 18.30 1.20
C ALA A 155 3.70 19.63 0.44
N ALA A 156 4.87 19.96 -0.11
CA ALA A 156 5.09 21.20 -0.85
C ALA A 156 4.25 21.26 -2.15
N ALA A 157 4.12 20.15 -2.87
CA ALA A 157 3.26 20.05 -4.05
C ALA A 157 1.78 20.31 -3.69
N CYS A 158 1.27 19.66 -2.63
CA CYS A 158 -0.10 19.88 -2.18
C CYS A 158 -0.35 21.35 -1.77
N ALA A 159 0.63 21.98 -1.11
CA ALA A 159 0.55 23.40 -0.74
C ALA A 159 0.49 24.36 -1.94
N ARG A 160 0.98 23.94 -3.11
CA ARG A 160 0.88 24.68 -4.38
C ARG A 160 -0.39 24.35 -5.18
N GLY A 161 -1.24 23.46 -4.70
CA GLY A 161 -2.41 23.00 -5.46
C GLY A 161 -2.09 21.89 -6.48
N GLU A 162 -0.89 21.33 -6.45
CA GLU A 162 -0.42 20.33 -7.41
C GLU A 162 -0.65 18.92 -6.88
N ALA A 163 -0.81 17.96 -7.80
CA ALA A 163 -0.78 16.56 -7.45
C ALA A 163 0.61 16.20 -6.87
N PRO A 164 0.69 15.54 -5.70
CA PRO A 164 1.96 15.17 -5.13
C PRO A 164 2.71 14.20 -6.06
N PRO A 165 4.04 14.28 -6.13
CA PRO A 165 4.84 13.29 -6.84
C PRO A 165 4.51 11.89 -6.28
N ARG A 166 4.30 10.96 -7.21
CA ARG A 166 4.23 9.54 -6.91
C ARG A 166 5.65 9.11 -6.58
#